data_AF-A0ABD6MN95-F1
#
_entry.id   AF-A0ABD6MN95-F1
#
_cell.length_a   1.000
_cell.length_b   1.000
_cell.length_c   1.000
_cell.angle_alpha   90.00
_cell.angle_beta   90.00
_cell.angle_gamma   90.00
#
_symmetry.space_group_name_H-M   'P 1'
#
loop_
_entity.id
_entity.type
_entity.pdbx_description
1 polymer ?
#
loop_
_entity_poly.entity_id
_entity_poly.type
_entity_poly.pdbx_seq_one_letter_code
_entity_poly.pdbx_strand_id
1 'polypeptide(L)'
;MKKGDTLTSIAAAHKTAVDALAKLNGLKNPNTISIGQKLKVPANSKPDSGTKPPTAKYEPYPGASFFLNGSRPALGKKSPIFTAMGKRLVAVGCGKYKVGPGPELGQADVNSYEAWQRKCGYTGTAAKWPPGKTTWDKLQVPKS
;
A
#
# COMPACT_ATOMS: atom_id res chain seq x y z
N MET A 1 -31.53 -13.16 -13.17
CA MET A 1 -30.86 -11.86 -13.31
C MET A 1 -29.43 -12.12 -13.77
N LYS A 2 -29.02 -11.67 -14.96
CA LYS A 2 -27.63 -11.77 -15.43
C LYS A 2 -27.17 -10.37 -15.83
N LYS A 3 -26.74 -9.60 -14.84
CA LYS A 3 -26.08 -8.29 -14.99
C LYS A 3 -24.68 -8.56 -15.54
N GLY A 4 -24.56 -8.54 -16.87
CA GLY A 4 -23.44 -9.12 -17.61
C GLY A 4 -22.10 -8.38 -17.55
N ASP A 5 -22.08 -7.07 -17.34
CA ASP A 5 -20.81 -6.30 -17.29
C ASP A 5 -20.87 -5.26 -16.18
N THR A 6 -20.55 -5.69 -14.97
CA THR A 6 -20.32 -4.78 -13.85
C THR A 6 -18.98 -4.06 -14.02
N LEU A 7 -18.84 -2.88 -13.40
CA LEU A 7 -17.59 -2.10 -13.31
C LEU A 7 -16.35 -2.97 -13.01
N THR A 8 -16.53 -4.09 -12.31
CA THR A 8 -15.55 -5.15 -12.06
C THR A 8 -14.94 -5.74 -13.34
N SER A 9 -15.74 -6.07 -14.35
CA SER A 9 -15.25 -6.64 -15.62
C SER A 9 -14.48 -5.60 -16.44
N ILE A 10 -14.96 -4.35 -16.45
CA ILE A 10 -14.28 -3.22 -17.11
C ILE A 10 -12.96 -2.92 -16.39
N ALA A 11 -12.99 -2.86 -15.06
CA ALA A 11 -11.81 -2.65 -14.24
C ALA A 11 -10.79 -3.78 -14.43
N ALA A 12 -11.24 -5.04 -14.50
CA ALA A 12 -10.38 -6.19 -14.77
C ALA A 12 -9.77 -6.14 -16.18
N ALA A 13 -10.56 -5.81 -17.20
CA ALA A 13 -10.09 -5.65 -18.58
C ALA A 13 -9.03 -4.55 -18.71
N HIS A 14 -9.17 -3.48 -17.92
CA HIS A 14 -8.25 -2.34 -17.91
C HIS A 14 -7.20 -2.40 -16.79
N LYS A 15 -7.05 -3.54 -16.09
CA LYS A 15 -6.11 -3.75 -14.96
C LYS A 15 -6.14 -2.62 -13.92
N THR A 16 -7.32 -2.12 -13.61
CA THR A 16 -7.53 -1.01 -12.68
C THR A 16 -8.53 -1.43 -11.60
N ALA A 17 -8.68 -0.62 -10.55
CA ALA A 17 -9.59 -0.92 -9.45
C ALA A 17 -10.98 -0.33 -9.72
N VAL A 18 -12.03 -1.03 -9.29
CA VAL A 18 -13.43 -0.58 -9.39
C VAL A 18 -13.63 0.77 -8.69
N ASP A 19 -13.02 0.97 -7.53
CA ASP A 19 -13.05 2.23 -6.78
C ASP A 19 -12.40 3.38 -7.58
N ALA A 20 -11.27 3.11 -8.24
CA ALA A 20 -10.58 4.10 -9.06
C ALA A 20 -11.42 4.48 -10.29
N LEU A 21 -12.06 3.50 -10.94
CA LEU A 21 -12.93 3.76 -12.08
C LEU A 21 -14.22 4.49 -11.68
N ALA A 22 -14.79 4.15 -10.51
CA ALA A 22 -15.96 4.82 -9.97
C ALA A 22 -15.66 6.29 -9.64
N LYS A 23 -14.53 6.56 -8.99
CA LYS A 23 -14.05 7.92 -8.71
C LYS A 23 -13.79 8.72 -9.97
N LEU A 24 -13.15 8.13 -10.97
CA LEU A 24 -12.86 8.78 -12.26
C LEU A 24 -14.14 9.24 -12.98
N ASN A 25 -15.24 8.53 -12.75
CA ASN A 25 -16.54 8.80 -13.36
C ASN A 25 -17.53 9.48 -12.39
N GLY A 26 -17.09 9.86 -11.18
CA GLY A 26 -17.96 10.50 -10.17
C GLY A 26 -19.10 9.61 -9.67
N LEU A 27 -18.97 8.28 -9.79
CA LEU A 27 -19.99 7.32 -9.42
C LEU A 27 -19.94 7.07 -7.92
N LYS A 28 -20.96 7.53 -7.19
CA LYS A 28 -21.14 7.22 -5.77
C LYS A 28 -21.42 5.73 -5.50
N ASN A 29 -22.07 5.05 -6.45
CA ASN A 29 -22.43 3.64 -6.33
C ASN A 29 -21.90 2.84 -7.53
N PRO A 30 -20.84 2.02 -7.36
CA PRO A 30 -20.25 1.22 -8.44
C PRO A 30 -21.14 0.05 -8.91
N ASN A 31 -22.28 -0.18 -8.25
CA ASN A 31 -23.25 -1.24 -8.57
C ASN A 31 -24.48 -0.74 -9.36
N THR A 32 -24.58 0.57 -9.59
CA THR A 32 -25.67 1.22 -10.32
C THR A 32 -25.10 1.95 -11.54
N ILE A 33 -24.75 1.18 -12.56
CA ILE A 33 -24.39 1.73 -13.87
C ILE A 33 -25.64 1.64 -14.74
N SER A 34 -25.97 2.73 -15.42
CA SER A 34 -27.07 2.74 -16.38
C SER A 34 -26.56 2.30 -17.75
N ILE A 35 -27.31 1.42 -18.41
CA ILE A 35 -27.00 0.96 -19.77
C ILE A 35 -27.00 2.18 -20.70
N GLY A 36 -25.90 2.41 -21.44
CA GLY A 36 -25.72 3.57 -22.31
C GLY A 36 -24.81 4.68 -21.75
N GLN A 37 -24.30 4.54 -20.53
CA GLN A 37 -23.40 5.53 -19.93
C GLN A 37 -21.98 5.44 -20.51
N LYS A 38 -21.51 6.50 -21.17
CA LYS A 38 -20.11 6.62 -21.61
C LYS A 38 -19.20 6.77 -20.40
N LEU A 39 -18.45 5.73 -20.06
CA LEU A 39 -17.47 5.73 -18.98
C LEU A 39 -16.09 6.15 -19.50
N LYS A 40 -15.46 7.07 -18.79
CA LYS A 40 -14.03 7.37 -18.96
C LYS A 40 -13.24 6.22 -18.38
N VAL A 41 -12.42 5.58 -19.22
CA VAL A 41 -11.44 4.57 -18.80
C VAL A 41 -10.05 5.21 -18.74
N PRO A 42 -9.25 4.95 -17.69
CA PRO A 42 -7.91 5.48 -17.63
C PRO A 42 -7.05 4.80 -18.70
N ALA A 43 -6.56 5.58 -19.66
CA ALA A 43 -5.56 5.11 -20.63
C ALA A 43 -4.25 4.85 -19.88
N ASN A 44 -3.81 3.59 -19.85
CA ASN A 44 -2.48 3.15 -19.41
C ASN A 44 -1.84 3.99 -18.30
N SER A 45 -2.37 3.90 -17.09
CA SER A 45 -1.65 4.37 -15.91
C SER A 45 -1.16 3.14 -15.15
N LYS A 46 0.16 2.97 -15.16
CA LYS A 46 0.91 2.13 -14.20
C LYS A 46 0.23 2.17 -12.82
N PRO A 47 0.25 1.06 -12.06
CA PRO A 47 -0.36 1.03 -10.72
C PRO A 47 0.10 2.25 -9.93
N ASP A 48 -0.89 3.02 -9.49
CA ASP A 48 -0.82 4.35 -8.89
C ASP A 48 0.42 4.56 -8.02
N SER A 49 1.43 5.21 -8.60
CA SER A 49 2.38 6.00 -7.83
C SER A 49 1.62 7.21 -7.29
N GLY A 50 1.12 7.08 -6.07
CA GLY A 50 0.85 8.14 -5.11
C GLY A 50 0.23 9.43 -5.66
N THR A 51 -1.10 9.49 -5.65
CA THR A 51 -1.78 10.78 -5.52
C THR A 51 -1.50 11.38 -4.13
N LYS A 52 -0.56 12.32 -4.10
CA LYS A 52 -0.14 13.19 -3.00
C LYS A 52 -1.32 14.04 -2.46
N PRO A 53 -1.64 14.00 -1.15
CA PRO A 53 -2.18 15.15 -0.45
C PRO A 53 -1.02 16.02 0.09
N PRO A 54 -1.16 17.35 0.12
CA PRO A 54 -0.09 18.27 0.50
C PRO A 54 0.19 18.23 2.02
N THR A 55 1.44 18.45 2.44
CA THR A 55 1.94 18.71 3.82
C THR A 55 2.04 17.55 4.84
N ALA A 56 2.26 16.29 4.41
CA ALA A 56 2.53 15.22 5.38
C ALA A 56 3.96 15.32 5.98
N LYS A 57 4.06 15.43 7.31
CA LYS A 57 5.29 15.32 8.12
C LYS A 57 5.99 13.95 7.99
N TYR A 58 5.37 13.02 7.27
CA TYR A 58 5.72 11.59 7.21
C TYR A 58 5.89 11.12 5.75
N GLU A 59 6.70 10.07 5.52
CA GLU A 59 6.89 9.49 4.18
C GLU A 59 5.57 8.96 3.61
N PRO A 60 5.24 9.30 2.36
CA PRO A 60 4.13 8.67 1.67
C PRO A 60 4.44 7.19 1.45
N TYR A 61 3.41 6.36 1.45
CA TYR A 61 3.56 4.94 1.19
C TYR A 61 4.08 4.71 -0.24
N PRO A 62 5.27 4.12 -0.44
CA PRO A 62 5.88 3.97 -1.76
C PRO A 62 5.29 2.82 -2.60
N GLY A 63 4.31 2.09 -2.06
CA GLY A 63 3.67 0.94 -2.72
C GLY A 63 4.23 -0.41 -2.27
N ALA A 64 3.43 -1.47 -2.37
CA ALA A 64 3.80 -2.80 -1.84
C ALA A 64 5.01 -3.38 -2.59
N SER A 65 5.08 -3.14 -3.90
CA SER A 65 6.18 -3.55 -4.78
C SER A 65 7.52 -2.91 -4.40
N PHE A 66 7.53 -1.81 -3.65
CA PHE A 66 8.77 -1.22 -3.14
C PHE A 66 9.45 -2.13 -2.09
N PHE A 67 8.62 -2.82 -1.30
CA PHE A 67 9.00 -3.69 -0.20
C PHE A 67 9.15 -5.16 -0.62
N LEU A 68 8.78 -5.48 -1.85
CA LEU A 68 8.76 -6.82 -2.39
C LEU A 68 9.72 -6.98 -3.57
N ASN A 69 10.37 -8.15 -3.64
CA ASN A 69 11.00 -8.68 -4.84
C ASN A 69 10.21 -9.92 -5.26
N GLY A 70 9.25 -9.74 -6.19
CA GLY A 70 8.23 -10.74 -6.48
C GLY A 70 7.30 -10.96 -5.28
N SER A 71 7.20 -12.20 -4.80
CA SER A 71 6.38 -12.55 -3.62
C SER A 71 7.14 -12.53 -2.29
N ARG A 72 8.42 -12.14 -2.31
CA ARG A 72 9.31 -12.16 -1.13
C ARG A 72 9.69 -10.75 -0.70
N PRO A 73 10.07 -10.52 0.56
CA PRO A 73 10.64 -9.24 0.96
C PRO A 73 11.87 -8.89 0.11
N ALA A 74 12.01 -7.62 -0.25
CA ALA A 74 13.15 -7.12 -1.00
C ALA A 74 14.42 -7.00 -0.14
N LEU A 75 14.84 -8.10 0.50
CA LEU A 75 15.97 -8.13 1.42
C LEU A 75 17.24 -7.63 0.72
N GLY A 76 18.03 -6.80 1.42
CA GLY A 76 19.23 -6.15 0.88
C GLY A 76 18.95 -4.95 -0.02
N LYS A 77 17.69 -4.59 -0.28
CA LYS A 77 17.36 -3.36 -1.01
C LYS A 77 17.76 -2.14 -0.17
N LYS A 78 18.49 -1.21 -0.78
CA LYS A 78 18.93 0.04 -0.15
C LYS A 78 17.93 1.16 -0.39
N SER A 79 17.46 1.79 0.68
CA SER A 79 16.68 3.03 0.65
C SER A 79 16.66 3.70 2.03
N PRO A 80 16.73 5.05 2.09
CA PRO A 80 16.57 5.78 3.35
C PRO A 80 15.20 5.52 4.02
N ILE A 81 14.16 5.18 3.24
CA ILE A 81 12.83 4.80 3.75
C ILE A 81 12.90 3.63 4.74
N PHE A 82 13.82 2.67 4.54
CA PHE A 82 13.99 1.55 5.47
C PHE A 82 14.58 2.01 6.81
N THR A 83 15.53 2.96 6.79
CA THR A 83 16.08 3.55 8.00
C THR A 83 14.99 4.26 8.80
N ALA A 84 14.19 5.13 8.16
CA ALA A 84 13.14 5.85 8.86
C ALA A 84 12.03 4.92 9.35
N MET A 85 11.63 3.93 8.54
CA MET A 85 10.68 2.90 8.94
C MET A 85 11.18 2.17 10.17
N GLY A 86 12.43 1.71 10.16
CA GLY A 86 13.02 0.99 11.27
C GLY A 86 13.18 1.84 12.52
N LYS A 87 13.58 3.12 12.39
CA LYS A 87 13.60 4.07 13.52
C LYS A 87 12.21 4.22 14.15
N ARG A 88 11.16 4.26 13.33
CA ARG A 88 9.80 4.34 13.83
C ARG A 88 9.35 3.05 14.52
N LEU A 89 9.72 1.89 13.99
CA LEU A 89 9.49 0.58 14.64
C LEU A 89 10.18 0.48 16.00
N VAL A 90 11.41 1.00 16.13
CA VAL A 90 12.10 1.13 17.43
C VAL A 90 11.32 2.05 18.35
N ALA A 91 10.88 3.23 17.87
CA ALA A 91 10.16 4.21 18.68
C ALA A 91 8.80 3.69 19.22
N VAL A 92 8.12 2.82 18.49
CA VAL A 92 6.87 2.16 18.97
C VAL A 92 7.13 0.90 19.81
N GLY A 93 8.39 0.59 20.11
CA GLY A 93 8.82 -0.54 20.92
C GLY A 93 8.73 -1.90 20.22
N CYS A 94 8.71 -1.91 18.89
CA CYS A 94 8.63 -3.12 18.07
C CYS A 94 9.94 -3.44 17.33
N GLY A 95 10.98 -2.61 17.48
CA GLY A 95 12.28 -2.82 16.86
C GLY A 95 12.96 -4.09 17.36
N LYS A 96 13.27 -5.00 16.44
CA LYS A 96 14.01 -6.26 16.64
C LYS A 96 15.42 -6.16 16.08
N TYR A 97 16.07 -5.01 16.28
CA TYR A 97 17.40 -4.73 15.75
C TYR A 97 18.48 -5.08 16.79
N LYS A 98 19.59 -5.66 16.32
CA LYS A 98 20.76 -5.96 17.16
C LYS A 98 21.74 -4.78 17.23
N VAL A 99 21.89 -4.06 16.12
CA VAL A 99 22.76 -2.88 15.97
C VAL A 99 21.99 -1.59 15.66
N GLY A 100 20.69 -1.70 15.36
CA GLY A 100 19.83 -0.59 14.94
C GLY A 100 19.36 -0.72 13.48
N PRO A 101 18.33 0.05 13.09
CA PRO A 101 17.82 0.07 11.72
C PRO A 101 18.79 0.78 10.78
N GLY A 102 19.04 0.19 9.61
CA GLY A 102 19.93 0.72 8.57
C GLY A 102 19.19 1.05 7.27
N PRO A 103 19.91 1.57 6.27
CA PRO A 103 19.34 1.90 4.96
C PRO A 103 19.04 0.67 4.11
N GLU A 104 19.30 -0.53 4.60
CA GLU A 104 19.09 -1.78 3.88
C GLU A 104 17.92 -2.52 4.52
N LEU A 105 16.96 -2.97 3.71
CA LEU A 105 15.89 -3.79 4.22
C LEU A 105 16.46 -5.14 4.70
N GLY A 106 16.44 -5.36 6.01
CA GLY A 106 16.85 -6.61 6.63
C GLY A 106 15.69 -7.47 7.07
N GLN A 107 15.99 -8.72 7.46
CA GLN A 107 15.00 -9.58 8.10
C GLN A 107 14.52 -9.00 9.44
N ALA A 108 15.36 -8.22 10.13
CA ALA A 108 15.00 -7.50 11.33
C ALA A 108 13.85 -6.50 11.07
N ASP A 109 13.88 -5.78 9.96
CA ASP A 109 12.81 -4.84 9.57
C ASP A 109 11.48 -5.55 9.34
N VAL A 110 11.53 -6.66 8.58
CA VAL A 110 10.35 -7.49 8.31
C VAL A 110 9.75 -7.99 9.62
N ASN A 111 10.56 -8.60 10.48
CA ASN A 111 10.11 -9.15 11.77
C ASN A 111 9.58 -8.04 12.71
N SER A 112 10.24 -6.88 12.74
CA SER A 112 9.83 -5.73 13.54
C SER A 112 8.49 -5.19 13.08
N TYR A 113 8.29 -5.10 11.76
CA TYR A 113 7.05 -4.60 11.17
C TYR A 113 5.90 -5.57 11.43
N GLU A 114 6.09 -6.87 11.22
CA GLU A 114 5.08 -7.88 11.52
C GLU A 114 4.68 -7.90 13.00
N ALA A 115 5.66 -7.75 13.91
CA ALA A 115 5.40 -7.64 15.33
C ALA A 115 4.57 -6.38 15.65
N TRP A 116 4.88 -5.25 15.00
CA TRP A 116 4.11 -4.02 15.14
C TRP A 116 2.69 -4.15 14.59
N GLN A 117 2.50 -4.77 13.42
CA GLN A 117 1.17 -5.01 12.86
C GLN A 117 0.32 -5.83 13.84
N ARG A 118 0.88 -6.89 14.43
CA ARG A 118 0.20 -7.67 15.47
C ARG A 118 -0.12 -6.84 16.72
N LYS A 119 0.81 -5.98 17.16
CA LYS A 119 0.60 -5.06 18.29
C LYS A 119 -0.53 -4.05 18.03
N CYS A 120 -0.69 -3.63 16.78
CA CYS A 120 -1.79 -2.78 16.35
C CYS A 120 -3.12 -3.54 16.15
N GLY A 121 -3.19 -4.84 16.47
CA GLY A 121 -4.39 -5.66 16.37
C GLY A 121 -4.70 -6.15 14.95
N TYR A 122 -3.78 -5.98 14.00
CA TYR A 122 -3.93 -6.60 12.68
C TYR A 122 -3.73 -8.11 12.81
N THR A 123 -4.67 -8.89 12.25
CA THR A 123 -4.66 -10.36 12.26
C THR A 123 -4.74 -10.91 10.84
N GLY A 124 -4.42 -12.20 10.66
CA GLY A 124 -4.43 -12.86 9.35
C GLY A 124 -3.36 -12.33 8.38
N THR A 125 -3.64 -12.38 7.07
CA THR A 125 -2.72 -11.92 6.01
C THR A 125 -2.44 -10.41 6.06
N ALA A 126 -3.31 -9.62 6.70
CA ALA A 126 -3.08 -8.19 6.94
C ALA A 126 -1.99 -7.92 7.99
N ALA A 127 -1.64 -8.91 8.82
CA ALA A 127 -0.56 -8.83 9.80
C ALA A 127 0.79 -9.29 9.25
N LYS A 128 0.84 -9.70 7.97
CA LYS A 128 2.03 -10.23 7.30
C LYS A 128 2.66 -9.17 6.41
N TRP A 129 3.96 -9.31 6.17
CA TRP A 129 4.69 -8.54 5.18
C TRP A 129 4.09 -8.68 3.77
N PRO A 130 4.03 -7.60 2.94
CA PRO A 130 4.61 -6.26 3.12
C PRO A 130 3.69 -5.26 3.85
N PRO A 131 4.21 -4.09 4.27
CA PRO A 131 3.38 -2.96 4.69
C PRO A 131 2.31 -2.63 3.65
N GLY A 132 1.07 -2.38 4.10
CA GLY A 132 0.00 -1.82 3.28
C GLY A 132 -0.14 -0.32 3.50
N LYS A 133 -0.89 0.39 2.63
CA LYS A 133 -1.10 1.84 2.76
C LYS A 133 -1.65 2.23 4.14
N THR A 134 -2.63 1.48 4.65
CA THR A 134 -3.28 1.78 5.94
C THR A 134 -2.33 1.59 7.12
N THR A 135 -1.55 0.51 7.11
CA THR A 135 -0.55 0.24 8.15
C THR A 135 0.64 1.19 8.04
N TRP A 136 1.06 1.57 6.83
CA TRP A 136 2.09 2.58 6.62
C TRP A 136 1.70 3.95 7.17
N ASP A 137 0.48 4.40 6.87
CA ASP A 137 -0.06 5.67 7.34
C ASP A 137 -0.14 5.72 8.87
N LYS A 138 -0.58 4.62 9.51
CA LYS A 138 -0.57 4.49 10.97
C LYS A 138 0.83 4.47 11.57
N LEU A 139 1.80 3.88 10.87
CA LEU A 139 3.17 3.85 11.37
C LEU A 139 3.73 5.27 11.43
N GLN A 140 3.32 6.17 10.51
CA GLN A 140 3.78 7.57 10.45
C GLN A 140 5.32 7.64 10.39
N VAL A 141 5.87 7.08 9.32
CA VAL A 141 7.33 7.04 9.12
C VAL A 141 7.84 8.47 8.89
N PRO A 142 8.79 8.99 9.67
CA PRO A 142 9.25 10.38 9.56
C PRO A 142 10.11 10.58 8.32
N LYS A 143 9.79 11.61 7.53
CA LYS A 143 10.44 11.87 6.24
C LYS A 143 11.97 11.82 6.34
N SER A 144 12.57 10.88 5.61
CA SER A 144 14.03 10.72 5.47
C SER A 144 14.69 11.81 4.64
#